data_AF-A0A6I7PPT3-F1
#
_entry.id   AF-A0A6I7PPT3-F1
#
_cell.length_a   1.000
_cell.length_b   1.000
_cell.length_c   1.000
_cell.angle_alpha   90.00
_cell.angle_beta   90.00
_cell.angle_gamma   90.00
#
_symmetry.space_group_name_H-M   'P 1'
#
loop_
_entity.id
_entity.type
_entity.pdbx_description
1 polymer ?
#
loop_
_entity_poly.entity_id
_entity_poly.type
_entity_poly.pdbx_seq_one_letter_code
_entity_poly.pdbx_strand_id
1 'polypeptide(L)'
;MPEPTPHDPERSADAAANAGADVRAVMRAEAENEVEGDAGWTFDVTLYRLERPGVPEQRLASTILRLSWQDYERWCSGTLPPSSVAEQVVRCAAARLGVDAIPPTVDASTLHRRTPELDDDLAACL
;
A
#
# COMPACT_ATOMS: atom_id res chain seq x y z
N MET A 1 34.32 -3.24 46.82
CA MET A 1 33.08 -2.57 46.41
C MET A 1 33.43 -1.55 45.34
N PRO A 2 33.37 -1.88 44.05
CA PRO A 2 33.50 -0.89 42.98
C PRO A 2 32.12 -0.29 42.61
N GLU A 3 32.10 1.03 42.45
CA GLU A 3 30.97 1.86 42.01
C GLU A 3 30.59 1.62 40.53
N PRO A 4 29.34 1.97 40.12
CA PRO A 4 28.77 1.58 38.84
C PRO A 4 29.22 2.47 37.67
N THR A 5 29.57 1.83 36.54
CA THR A 5 29.80 2.50 35.26
C THR A 5 28.47 2.88 34.60
N PRO A 6 28.25 4.14 34.17
CA PRO A 6 27.14 4.51 33.31
C PRO A 6 27.55 4.32 31.85
N HIS A 7 26.81 3.51 31.08
CA HIS A 7 26.97 3.43 29.62
C HIS A 7 25.62 3.67 28.92
N ASP A 8 25.58 4.85 28.29
CA ASP A 8 24.97 5.19 27.00
C ASP A 8 23.51 4.81 26.67
N PRO A 9 22.60 5.80 26.67
CA PRO A 9 21.33 5.74 25.97
C PRO A 9 21.47 6.34 24.55
N GLU A 10 22.15 5.67 23.63
CA GLU A 10 22.14 6.03 22.20
C GLU A 10 21.64 4.87 21.33
N ARG A 11 20.33 4.65 21.36
CA ARG A 11 19.62 3.83 20.35
C ARG A 11 18.29 4.46 19.96
N SER A 12 18.32 5.76 19.69
CA SER A 12 17.19 6.54 19.19
C SER A 12 17.71 7.70 18.36
N ALA A 13 17.94 7.50 17.05
CA ALA A 13 17.99 8.61 16.08
C ALA A 13 18.10 8.24 14.58
N ASP A 14 18.07 6.97 14.15
CA ASP A 14 18.31 6.64 12.73
C ASP A 14 17.08 6.27 11.88
N ALA A 15 15.86 6.62 12.32
CA ALA A 15 14.63 6.37 11.55
C ALA A 15 14.07 7.60 10.82
N ALA A 16 14.70 8.78 10.92
CA ALA A 16 14.10 10.04 10.47
C ALA A 16 14.76 10.71 9.24
N ALA A 17 15.71 10.05 8.57
CA ALA A 17 16.55 10.72 7.56
C ALA A 17 16.17 10.50 6.08
N ASN A 18 14.98 9.96 5.76
CA ASN A 18 14.58 9.75 4.35
C ASN A 18 13.24 10.41 3.97
N ALA A 19 12.87 11.50 4.66
CA ALA A 19 11.84 12.42 4.21
C ALA A 19 12.43 13.39 3.16
N GLY A 20 12.68 12.91 1.93
CA GLY A 20 13.25 13.79 0.89
C GLY A 20 13.68 13.18 -0.44
N ALA A 21 13.37 11.92 -0.75
CA ALA A 21 13.66 11.37 -2.08
C ALA A 21 12.41 11.43 -2.97
N ASP A 22 12.20 12.57 -3.63
CA ASP A 22 11.35 12.65 -4.81
C ASP A 22 12.10 12.03 -6.00
N VAL A 23 11.77 10.77 -6.29
CA VAL A 23 11.90 10.12 -7.59
C VAL A 23 10.74 9.14 -7.62
N ARG A 24 9.81 9.26 -8.58
CA ARG A 24 8.65 8.36 -8.80
C ARG A 24 8.94 6.93 -8.37
N ALA A 25 8.72 6.62 -7.09
CA ALA A 25 9.10 5.34 -6.55
C ALA A 25 8.23 4.32 -7.28
N VAL A 26 8.86 3.36 -7.95
CA VAL A 26 8.11 2.26 -8.52
C VAL A 26 7.60 1.48 -7.32
N MET A 27 6.30 1.57 -7.08
CA MET A 27 5.67 0.87 -5.98
C MET A 27 5.11 -0.44 -6.49
N ARG A 28 5.24 -1.49 -5.68
CA ARG A 28 4.53 -2.75 -5.84
C ARG A 28 3.54 -2.88 -4.69
N ALA A 29 2.35 -3.37 -4.98
CA ALA A 29 1.42 -3.84 -3.96
C ALA A 29 1.36 -5.37 -4.05
N GLU A 30 1.14 -6.02 -2.92
CA GLU A 30 0.95 -7.46 -2.81
C GLU A 30 -0.26 -7.70 -1.93
N ALA A 31 -1.27 -8.40 -2.46
CA ALA A 31 -2.46 -8.78 -1.72
C ALA A 31 -2.29 -10.17 -1.11
N GLU A 32 -2.52 -10.25 0.20
CA GLU A 32 -2.48 -11.47 0.99
C GLU A 32 -3.82 -11.66 1.71
N ASN A 33 -4.03 -12.84 2.30
CA ASN A 33 -5.18 -13.16 3.15
C ASN A 33 -6.53 -12.76 2.52
N GLU A 34 -6.79 -13.23 1.29
CA GLU A 34 -8.07 -13.04 0.61
C GLU A 34 -9.21 -13.73 1.37
N VAL A 35 -10.22 -12.95 1.76
CA VAL A 35 -11.46 -13.44 2.36
C VAL A 35 -12.64 -12.90 1.57
N GLU A 36 -13.33 -13.79 0.86
CA GLU A 36 -14.61 -13.51 0.23
C GLU A 36 -15.73 -13.53 1.27
N GLY A 37 -16.64 -12.55 1.18
CA GLY A 37 -17.85 -12.48 2.00
C GLY A 37 -19.01 -11.90 1.22
N ASP A 38 -20.13 -11.66 1.91
CA ASP A 38 -21.41 -11.31 1.27
C ASP A 38 -21.37 -10.01 0.44
N ALA A 39 -20.42 -9.11 0.73
CA ALA A 39 -20.31 -7.79 0.08
C ALA A 39 -19.12 -7.65 -0.87
N GLY A 40 -18.29 -8.69 -1.02
CA GLY A 40 -17.08 -8.68 -1.85
C GLY A 40 -15.93 -9.32 -1.11
N TRP A 41 -14.72 -8.79 -1.29
CA TRP A 41 -13.50 -9.35 -0.71
C TRP A 41 -12.85 -8.40 0.29
N THR A 42 -12.13 -8.99 1.23
CA THR A 42 -11.18 -8.29 2.09
C THR A 42 -9.78 -8.85 1.84
N PHE A 43 -8.79 -7.97 1.78
CA PHE A 43 -7.38 -8.31 1.56
C PHE A 43 -6.50 -7.58 2.56
N ASP A 44 -5.42 -8.24 2.99
CA ASP A 44 -4.28 -7.59 3.59
C ASP A 44 -3.31 -7.18 2.47
N VAL A 45 -3.23 -5.89 2.16
CA VAL A 45 -2.38 -5.38 1.08
C VAL A 45 -1.13 -4.74 1.65
N THR A 46 0.04 -5.20 1.24
CA THR A 46 1.33 -4.62 1.60
C THR A 46 1.92 -3.84 0.42
N LEU A 47 2.34 -2.60 0.68
CA LEU A 47 3.04 -1.75 -0.27
C LEU A 47 4.55 -1.85 -0.07
N TYR A 48 5.27 -2.00 -1.18
CA TYR A 48 6.72 -2.03 -1.23
C TYR A 48 7.24 -0.94 -2.15
N ARG A 49 8.37 -0.35 -1.76
CA ARG A 49 9.23 0.41 -2.65
C ARG A 49 10.12 -0.55 -3.42
N LEU A 50 10.00 -0.53 -4.74
CA LEU A 50 10.98 -1.16 -5.61
C LEU A 50 12.12 -0.16 -5.82
N GLU A 51 13.27 -0.51 -5.28
CA GLU A 51 14.52 0.18 -5.53
C GLU A 51 15.17 -0.36 -6.83
N ARG A 52 16.40 0.08 -7.13
CA ARG A 52 17.15 -0.43 -8.28
C ARG A 52 17.50 -1.92 -8.12
N PRO A 53 17.71 -2.66 -9.24
CA PRO A 53 18.11 -4.07 -9.19
C PRO A 53 19.30 -4.30 -8.25
N GLY A 54 19.18 -5.30 -7.36
CA GLY A 54 20.20 -5.63 -6.37
C GLY A 54 20.03 -4.92 -5.02
N VAL A 55 19.06 -4.00 -4.88
CA VAL A 55 18.63 -3.45 -3.59
C VAL A 55 17.38 -4.21 -3.13
N PRO A 56 17.32 -4.66 -1.87
CA PRO A 56 16.13 -5.34 -1.35
C PRO A 56 14.93 -4.41 -1.36
N GLU A 57 13.75 -4.97 -1.63
CA GLU A 57 12.49 -4.24 -1.55
C GLU A 57 12.26 -3.73 -0.13
N GLN A 58 11.79 -2.49 0.00
CA GLN A 58 11.47 -1.90 1.30
C GLN A 58 9.96 -1.90 1.50
N ARG A 59 9.47 -2.57 2.55
CA ARG A 59 8.07 -2.47 2.97
C ARG A 59 7.77 -1.04 3.44
N LEU A 60 6.74 -0.43 2.87
CA LEU A 60 6.33 0.94 3.14
C LEU A 60 5.13 1.01 4.09
N ALA A 61 4.08 0.24 3.80
CA ALA A 61 2.85 0.24 4.58
C ALA A 61 2.08 -1.06 4.38
N SER A 62 1.12 -1.32 5.27
CA SER A 62 0.11 -2.36 5.07
C SER A 62 -1.26 -1.82 5.40
N THR A 63 -2.26 -2.25 4.63
CA THR A 63 -3.66 -1.82 4.77
C THR A 63 -4.58 -2.99 4.53
N ILE A 64 -5.71 -3.00 5.24
CA ILE A 64 -6.81 -3.90 4.97
C ILE A 64 -7.72 -3.23 3.93
N LEU A 65 -7.71 -3.74 2.70
CA LEU A 65 -8.59 -3.25 1.64
C LEU A 65 -9.89 -4.06 1.61
N ARG A 66 -11.02 -3.37 1.58
CA ARG A 66 -12.32 -3.96 1.24
C ARG A 66 -12.68 -3.60 -0.20
N LEU A 67 -12.84 -4.62 -1.03
CA LEU A 67 -13.21 -4.50 -2.44
C LEU A 67 -14.65 -5.00 -2.61
N SER A 68 -15.57 -4.09 -2.96
CA SER A 68 -16.95 -4.47 -3.21
C SER A 68 -17.12 -5.14 -4.57
N TRP A 69 -18.14 -5.98 -4.72
CA TRP A 69 -18.52 -6.54 -6.03
C TRP A 69 -18.75 -5.43 -7.08
N GLN A 70 -19.37 -4.32 -6.67
CA GLN A 70 -19.67 -3.21 -7.57
C GLN A 70 -18.41 -2.51 -8.08
N ASP A 71 -17.41 -2.28 -7.20
CA ASP A 71 -16.14 -1.67 -7.60
C ASP A 71 -15.34 -2.63 -8.50
N TYR A 72 -15.32 -3.92 -8.16
CA TYR A 72 -14.66 -4.95 -8.96
C TYR A 72 -15.26 -5.06 -10.38
N GLU A 73 -16.58 -5.18 -10.49
CA GLU A 73 -17.27 -5.23 -11.79
C GLU A 73 -17.05 -3.97 -12.62
N ARG A 74 -17.02 -2.80 -11.94
CA ARG A 74 -16.80 -1.51 -12.59
C ARG A 74 -15.43 -1.40 -13.24
N TRP A 75 -14.38 -1.94 -12.61
CA TRP A 75 -13.01 -1.75 -13.08
C TRP A 75 -12.53 -2.84 -14.03
N CYS A 76 -12.94 -4.09 -13.84
CA CYS A 76 -12.46 -5.19 -14.68
C CYS A 76 -13.57 -6.09 -15.23
N SER A 77 -14.84 -5.90 -14.87
CA SER A 77 -15.96 -6.75 -15.32
C SER A 77 -15.67 -8.25 -15.20
N GLY A 78 -15.03 -8.66 -14.10
CA GLY A 78 -14.67 -10.05 -13.82
C GLY A 78 -13.50 -10.63 -14.63
N THR A 79 -12.78 -9.83 -15.42
CA THR A 79 -11.70 -10.32 -16.30
C THR A 79 -10.36 -10.59 -15.60
N LEU A 80 -10.18 -10.10 -14.38
CA LEU A 80 -8.94 -10.21 -13.59
C LEU A 80 -9.21 -10.77 -12.20
N PRO A 81 -8.24 -11.44 -11.55
CA PRO A 81 -8.41 -11.85 -10.16
C PRO A 81 -8.70 -10.66 -9.23
N PRO A 82 -9.60 -10.81 -8.23
CA PRO A 82 -9.89 -9.77 -7.23
C PRO A 82 -8.64 -9.23 -6.51
N SER A 83 -7.68 -10.10 -6.20
CA SER A 83 -6.39 -9.73 -5.60
C SER A 83 -5.57 -8.79 -6.49
N SER A 84 -5.52 -9.05 -7.81
CA SER A 84 -4.84 -8.16 -8.76
C SER A 84 -5.49 -6.79 -8.82
N VAL A 85 -6.83 -6.72 -8.79
CA VAL A 85 -7.55 -5.44 -8.72
C VAL A 85 -7.22 -4.71 -7.40
N ALA A 86 -7.24 -5.42 -6.27
CA ALA A 86 -6.89 -4.86 -4.97
C ALA A 86 -5.47 -4.26 -4.94
N GLU A 87 -4.49 -4.97 -5.50
CA GLU A 87 -3.11 -4.50 -5.63
C GLU A 87 -3.03 -3.21 -6.43
N GLN A 88 -3.67 -3.16 -7.61
CA GLN A 88 -3.63 -1.96 -8.46
C GLN A 88 -4.32 -0.77 -7.80
N VAL A 89 -5.44 -0.98 -7.11
CA VAL A 89 -6.17 0.07 -6.39
C VAL A 89 -5.28 0.73 -5.34
N VAL A 90 -4.65 -0.07 -4.47
CA VAL A 90 -3.80 0.46 -3.40
C VAL A 90 -2.54 1.10 -3.96
N ARG A 91 -1.92 0.48 -4.99
CA ARG A 91 -0.73 1.04 -5.66
C ARG A 91 -1.00 2.39 -6.30
N CYS A 92 -2.08 2.51 -7.08
CA CYS A 92 -2.44 3.76 -7.77
C CYS A 92 -2.89 4.83 -6.76
N ALA A 93 -3.68 4.47 -5.75
CA ALA A 93 -4.07 5.41 -4.70
C ALA A 93 -2.85 5.94 -3.92
N ALA A 94 -1.90 5.08 -3.57
CA ALA A 94 -0.66 5.49 -2.89
C ALA A 94 0.22 6.39 -3.78
N ALA A 95 0.27 6.13 -5.10
CA ALA A 95 0.99 6.99 -6.05
C ALA A 95 0.39 8.41 -6.15
N ARG A 96 -0.91 8.55 -5.94
CA ARG A 96 -1.63 9.83 -6.03
C ARG A 96 -1.71 10.58 -4.71
N LEU A 97 -2.06 9.89 -3.63
CA LEU A 97 -2.31 10.47 -2.31
C LEU A 97 -1.06 10.49 -1.42
N GLY A 98 -0.04 9.68 -1.75
CA GLY A 98 1.06 9.35 -0.86
C GLY A 98 0.73 8.15 0.03
N VAL A 99 1.75 7.37 0.37
CA VAL A 99 1.62 6.15 1.18
C VAL A 99 1.00 6.45 2.55
N ASP A 100 1.45 7.52 3.21
CA ASP A 100 0.99 7.90 4.55
C ASP A 100 -0.48 8.35 4.58
N ALA A 101 -1.08 8.63 3.41
CA ALA A 101 -2.48 9.02 3.28
C ALA A 101 -3.45 7.84 3.16
N ILE A 102 -2.92 6.62 3.03
CA ILE A 102 -3.70 5.37 2.97
C ILE A 102 -3.99 4.89 4.40
N PRO A 103 -5.27 4.83 4.82
CA PRO A 103 -5.61 4.36 6.15
C PRO A 103 -5.23 2.88 6.35
N PRO A 104 -5.00 2.42 7.59
CA PRO A 104 -4.76 1.00 7.89
C PRO A 104 -5.91 0.06 7.50
N THR A 105 -7.11 0.59 7.31
CA THR A 105 -8.28 -0.13 6.78
C THR A 105 -9.08 0.82 5.92
N VAL A 106 -9.39 0.43 4.69
CA VAL A 106 -10.03 1.32 3.72
C VAL A 106 -10.90 0.54 2.74
N ASP A 107 -12.00 1.17 2.31
CA ASP A 107 -12.83 0.65 1.22
C ASP A 107 -12.31 1.17 -0.13
N ALA A 108 -12.33 0.32 -1.15
CA ALA A 108 -11.93 0.69 -2.52
C ALA A 108 -12.73 1.91 -3.02
N SER A 109 -14.04 1.95 -2.78
CA SER A 109 -14.89 3.11 -3.10
C SER A 109 -14.46 4.40 -2.39
N THR A 110 -13.86 4.32 -1.19
CA THR A 110 -13.32 5.50 -0.49
C THR A 110 -12.07 6.03 -1.18
N LEU A 111 -11.17 5.15 -1.64
CA LEU A 111 -10.00 5.56 -2.42
C LEU A 111 -10.40 6.18 -3.75
N HIS A 112 -11.40 5.59 -4.43
CA HIS A 112 -11.99 6.13 -5.66
C HIS A 112 -12.54 7.55 -5.46
N ARG A 113 -13.34 7.78 -4.42
CA ARG A 113 -13.88 9.12 -4.12
C ARG A 113 -12.81 10.15 -3.79
N ARG A 114 -11.71 9.72 -3.15
CA ARG A 114 -10.58 10.59 -2.79
C ARG A 114 -9.64 10.87 -3.95
N THR A 115 -9.70 10.05 -5.00
CA THR A 115 -8.78 10.07 -6.14
C THR A 115 -9.57 9.87 -7.43
N PRO A 116 -10.25 10.90 -7.97
CA PRO A 116 -11.05 10.77 -9.18
C PRO A 116 -10.28 10.20 -10.37
N GLU A 117 -8.97 10.49 -10.47
CA GLU A 117 -8.06 10.00 -11.51
C GLU A 117 -7.70 8.51 -11.36
N LEU A 118 -8.14 7.85 -10.29
CA LEU A 118 -7.87 6.43 -10.03
C LEU A 118 -8.45 5.54 -11.14
N ASP A 119 -9.62 5.89 -11.68
CA ASP A 119 -10.24 5.12 -12.76
C ASP A 119 -9.36 5.11 -14.02
N ASP A 120 -8.77 6.26 -14.37
CA ASP A 120 -7.88 6.37 -15.54
C ASP A 120 -6.59 5.57 -15.32
N ASP A 121 -6.03 5.62 -14.10
CA ASP A 121 -4.83 4.86 -13.75
C ASP A 121 -5.09 3.34 -13.75
N LEU A 122 -6.26 2.92 -13.26
CA LEU A 122 -6.67 1.52 -13.25
C LEU A 122 -6.92 1.02 -14.68
N ALA A 123 -7.60 1.80 -15.52
CA ALA A 123 -7.83 1.45 -16.92
C ALA A 123 -6.54 1.29 -17.74
N ALA A 124 -5.45 1.94 -17.32
CA ALA A 124 -4.14 1.79 -17.95
C ALA A 124 -3.36 0.54 -17.48
N CYS A 125 -3.77 -0.07 -16.37
CA CYS A 125 -3.01 -1.16 -15.70
C CYS A 125 -3.76 -2.49 -15.61
N LEU A 126 -5.09 -2.48 -15.76
CA LEU A 126 -5.98 -3.65 -15.77
C LEU A 126 -6.28 -4.06 -17.22
#